data_AF-A0A2P6PEY2-F1
#
_entry.id   AF-A0A2P6PEY2-F1
#
_cell.length_a   1.000
_cell.length_b   1.000
_cell.length_c   1.000
_cell.angle_alpha   90.00
_cell.angle_beta   90.00
_cell.angle_gamma   90.00
#
_symmetry.space_group_name_H-M   'P 1'
#
loop_
_entity.id
_entity.type
_entity.pdbx_description
1 polymer ?
#
loop_
_entity_poly.entity_id
_entity_poly.type
_entity_poly.pdbx_seq_one_letter_code
_entity_poly.pdbx_strand_id
1 'polypeptide(L)'
;MRIPMLDRVEAFCSEPGCMKQFPNEQCLKAHIQSCHQHITCEICGTKQLKKNIKSHLRTHEEGGSMERIKCDYEGCLQTFTKKSNLRQHVKAVHLENKPFVCCFPGCGKRFAYKHVKDNHEKSGCHVHAHVSFIPG
;
A
#
# COMPACT_ATOMS: atom_id res chain seq x y z
N MET A 1 -46.88 9.53 -2.67
CA MET A 1 -45.83 10.25 -1.91
C MET A 1 -45.10 9.25 -1.03
N ARG A 2 -43.81 8.98 -1.28
CA ARG A 2 -42.91 8.29 -0.33
C ARG A 2 -41.46 8.53 -0.77
N ILE A 3 -40.83 9.53 -0.17
CA ILE A 3 -39.38 9.57 0.00
C ILE A 3 -39.15 9.23 1.48
N PRO A 4 -38.36 8.20 1.78
CA PRO A 4 -37.47 8.28 2.93
C PRO A 4 -36.03 8.29 2.44
N MET A 5 -35.35 9.40 2.71
CA MET A 5 -33.90 9.56 2.64
C MET A 5 -33.24 8.35 3.31
N LEU A 6 -32.45 7.56 2.57
CA LEU A 6 -31.46 6.70 3.21
C LEU A 6 -30.32 7.62 3.67
N ASP A 7 -30.45 8.19 4.86
CA ASP A 7 -29.30 8.65 5.63
C ASP A 7 -28.43 7.42 5.93
N ARG A 8 -27.52 7.09 5.00
CA ARG A 8 -26.35 6.29 5.37
C ARG A 8 -25.58 7.17 6.34
N VAL A 9 -25.48 6.73 7.59
CA VAL A 9 -24.64 7.40 8.59
C VAL A 9 -23.19 7.26 8.12
N GLU A 10 -22.71 8.26 7.39
CA GLU A 10 -21.34 8.36 6.91
C GLU A 10 -20.49 8.97 8.03
N ALA A 11 -19.55 8.18 8.55
CA ALA A 11 -18.63 8.66 9.58
C ALA A 11 -17.50 9.44 8.91
N PHE A 12 -17.26 10.69 9.32
CA PHE A 12 -16.24 11.54 8.72
C PHE A 12 -15.10 11.83 9.70
N CYS A 13 -13.90 12.06 9.16
CA CYS A 13 -12.76 12.46 9.95
C CYS A 13 -12.77 13.96 10.20
N SER A 14 -12.92 14.35 11.47
CA SER A 14 -12.92 15.75 11.92
C SER A 14 -11.53 16.37 12.08
N GLU A 15 -10.46 15.65 11.70
CA GLU A 15 -9.09 16.19 11.78
C GLU A 15 -8.90 17.32 10.75
N PRO A 16 -8.33 18.47 11.16
CA PRO A 16 -8.10 19.60 10.27
C PRO A 16 -7.32 19.18 9.02
N GLY A 17 -7.91 19.41 7.84
CA GLY A 17 -7.29 19.08 6.55
C GLY A 17 -7.43 17.63 6.08
N CYS A 18 -8.14 16.75 6.80
CA CYS A 18 -8.41 15.39 6.34
C CYS A 18 -9.76 15.25 5.62
N MET A 19 -10.87 15.61 6.28
CA MET A 19 -12.26 15.55 5.77
C MET A 19 -12.66 14.26 5.03
N LYS A 20 -11.99 13.12 5.27
CA LYS A 20 -12.31 11.85 4.63
C LYS A 20 -13.59 11.24 5.20
N GLN A 21 -14.42 10.71 4.31
CA GLN A 21 -15.66 10.02 4.64
C GLN A 21 -15.47 8.50 4.65
N PHE A 22 -16.17 7.83 5.56
CA PHE A 22 -16.11 6.39 5.74
C PHE A 22 -17.52 5.82 5.87
N PRO A 23 -17.72 4.57 5.41
CA PRO A 23 -19.04 3.93 5.40
C PRO A 23 -19.55 3.59 6.80
N ASN A 24 -18.68 3.55 7.81
CA ASN A 24 -19.02 3.28 9.21
C ASN A 24 -17.93 3.76 10.17
N GLU A 25 -18.26 3.77 11.46
CA GLU A 25 -17.38 4.20 12.54
C GLU A 25 -16.12 3.33 12.69
N GLN A 26 -16.19 2.03 12.41
CA GLN A 26 -15.03 1.13 12.54
C GLN A 26 -13.94 1.51 11.52
N CYS A 27 -14.35 1.80 10.28
CA CYS A 27 -13.45 2.30 9.25
C CYS A 27 -12.85 3.67 9.62
N LEU A 28 -13.66 4.58 10.19
CA LEU A 28 -13.18 5.87 10.68
C LEU A 28 -12.16 5.70 11.82
N LYS A 29 -12.44 4.84 12.81
CA LYS A 29 -11.53 4.53 13.92
C LYS A 29 -10.20 3.96 13.41
N ALA A 30 -10.24 3.01 12.49
CA ALA A 30 -9.04 2.45 11.87
C ALA A 30 -8.24 3.52 11.11
N HIS A 31 -8.92 4.43 10.42
CA HIS A 31 -8.29 5.56 9.75
C HIS A 31 -7.57 6.51 10.73
N ILE A 32 -8.26 6.94 11.80
CA ILE A 32 -7.67 7.84 12.81
C ILE A 32 -6.44 7.19 13.45
N GLN A 33 -6.52 5.91 13.83
CA GLN A 33 -5.39 5.17 14.39
C GLN A 33 -4.20 5.05 13.42
N SER A 34 -4.47 4.90 12.12
CA SER A 34 -3.43 4.70 11.11
C SER A 34 -2.80 6.00 10.61
N CYS A 35 -3.53 7.12 10.63
CA CYS A 35 -3.14 8.38 9.98
C CYS A 35 -2.99 9.57 10.92
N HIS A 36 -3.72 9.59 12.05
CA HIS A 36 -3.83 10.80 12.89
C HIS A 36 -3.39 10.58 14.34
N GLN A 37 -3.27 9.32 14.78
CA GLN A 37 -2.80 9.01 16.11
C GLN A 37 -1.28 9.12 16.21
N HIS A 38 -0.80 10.33 16.49
CA HIS A 38 0.61 10.64 16.69
C HIS A 38 1.00 10.63 18.17
N ILE A 39 2.25 10.27 18.45
CA ILE A 39 2.89 10.30 19.77
C ILE A 39 4.23 11.04 19.59
N THR A 40 4.54 11.94 20.51
CA THR A 40 5.84 12.61 20.56
C THR A 40 6.86 11.67 21.19
N CYS A 41 7.97 11.43 20.52
CA CYS A 41 9.08 10.68 21.12
C CYS A 41 9.71 11.51 22.25
N GLU A 42 9.83 10.95 23.43
CA GLU A 42 10.42 11.64 24.60
C GLU A 42 11.94 11.78 24.50
N ILE A 43 12.60 10.98 23.67
CA ILE A 43 14.06 10.98 23.49
C ILE A 43 14.48 12.11 22.54
N CYS A 44 13.79 12.28 21.41
CA CYS A 44 14.17 13.22 20.35
C CYS A 44 13.12 14.29 20.02
N GLY A 45 11.97 14.29 20.70
CA GLY A 45 10.90 15.27 20.51
C GLY A 45 10.11 15.14 19.20
N THR A 46 10.44 14.20 18.31
CA THR A 46 9.77 14.09 17.01
C THR A 46 8.37 13.46 17.12
N LYS A 47 7.41 13.96 16.34
CA LYS A 47 6.07 13.35 16.23
C LYS A 47 6.12 12.13 15.34
N GLN A 48 5.73 10.98 15.88
CA GLN A 48 5.66 9.70 15.17
C GLN A 48 4.24 9.16 15.21
N LEU A 49 3.80 8.47 14.16
CA LEU A 49 2.55 7.70 14.24
C LEU A 49 2.67 6.61 15.30
N LYS A 50 1.63 6.41 16.11
CA LYS A 50 1.60 5.42 17.19
C LYS A 50 1.97 4.02 16.71
N LYS A 51 1.52 3.61 15.53
CA LYS A 51 1.89 2.30 14.93
C LYS A 51 3.39 2.16 14.62
N ASN A 52 4.10 3.28 14.44
CA ASN A 52 5.52 3.31 14.08
C ASN A 52 6.45 3.56 15.29
N ILE A 53 5.93 4.05 16.43
CA ILE A 53 6.76 4.44 17.58
C ILE A 53 7.69 3.32 18.05
N LYS A 54 7.22 2.07 18.10
CA LYS A 54 8.05 0.92 18.52
C LYS A 54 9.25 0.71 17.60
N SER A 55 9.08 0.90 16.29
CA SER A 55 10.20 0.80 15.34
C SER A 55 11.10 2.03 15.41
N HIS A 56 10.54 3.20 15.69
CA HIS A 56 11.30 4.42 15.89
C HIS A 56 12.19 4.35 17.14
N LEU A 57 11.69 3.81 18.26
CA LEU A 57 12.48 3.71 19.50
C LEU A 57 13.78 2.90 19.31
N ARG A 58 13.78 1.92 18.40
CA ARG A 58 14.98 1.14 18.03
C ARG A 58 16.08 1.98 17.39
N THR A 59 15.76 3.15 16.84
CA THR A 59 16.80 4.05 16.29
C THR A 59 17.60 4.74 17.39
N HIS A 60 17.11 4.73 18.63
CA HIS A 60 17.80 5.28 19.81
C HIS A 60 18.57 4.22 20.59
N GLU A 61 18.43 2.93 20.25
CA GLU A 61 19.20 1.85 20.85
C GLU A 61 20.60 1.79 20.17
N GLU A 62 21.68 1.88 20.95
CA GLU A 62 23.05 1.70 20.43
C GLU A 62 23.19 0.29 19.83
N GLY A 63 23.48 0.22 18.52
CA GLY A 63 23.47 -1.03 17.77
C GLY A 63 22.14 -1.39 17.08
N GLY A 64 21.21 -0.43 16.96
CA GLY A 64 19.89 -0.51 16.31
C GLY A 64 19.86 -0.87 14.82
N SER A 65 20.78 -1.71 14.36
CA SER A 65 20.67 -2.43 13.11
C SER A 65 19.51 -3.42 13.21
N MET A 66 18.40 -3.10 12.55
CA MET A 66 17.33 -4.07 12.31
C MET A 66 17.96 -5.28 11.63
N GLU A 67 17.94 -6.46 12.29
CA GLU A 67 18.47 -7.70 11.72
C GLU A 67 17.94 -7.86 10.29
N ARG A 68 18.85 -7.74 9.31
CA ARG A 68 18.51 -7.90 7.91
C ARG A 68 18.66 -9.36 7.54
N ILE A 69 17.62 -9.89 6.93
CA ILE A 69 17.53 -11.26 6.47
C ILE A 69 18.06 -11.29 5.04
N LYS A 70 19.13 -12.05 4.80
CA LYS A 70 19.74 -12.20 3.48
C LYS A 70 18.90 -13.16 2.62
N CYS A 71 18.97 -12.99 1.31
CA CYS A 71 18.48 -14.01 0.39
C CYS A 71 19.49 -15.16 0.32
N ASP A 72 19.01 -16.40 0.41
CA ASP A 72 19.85 -17.61 0.39
C ASP A 72 20.17 -18.09 -1.04
N TYR A 73 19.73 -17.37 -2.08
CA TYR A 73 20.08 -17.70 -3.47
C TYR A 73 21.52 -17.29 -3.78
N GLU A 74 22.27 -18.22 -4.36
CA GLU A 74 23.64 -18.00 -4.83
C GLU A 74 23.74 -16.77 -5.74
N GLY A 75 24.67 -15.87 -5.41
CA GLY A 75 24.87 -14.60 -6.12
C GLY A 75 23.85 -13.50 -5.82
N CYS A 76 22.84 -13.73 -4.98
CA CYS A 76 21.87 -12.70 -4.59
C CYS A 76 22.32 -11.93 -3.33
N LEU A 77 22.64 -10.64 -3.49
CA LEU A 77 23.07 -9.77 -2.37
C LEU A 77 21.91 -9.01 -1.70
N GLN A 78 20.66 -9.34 -2.03
CA GLN A 78 19.50 -8.64 -1.51
C GLN A 78 19.24 -8.99 -0.04
N THR A 79 18.92 -7.96 0.75
CA THR A 79 18.63 -8.10 2.19
C THR A 79 17.31 -7.42 2.55
N PHE A 80 16.60 -7.99 3.53
CA PHE A 80 15.24 -7.58 3.86
C PHE A 80 15.06 -7.43 5.37
N THR A 81 14.24 -6.47 5.79
CA THR A 81 13.89 -6.29 7.20
C THR A 81 12.76 -7.21 7.67
N LYS A 82 12.09 -7.92 6.76
CA LYS A 82 10.95 -8.80 7.05
C LYS A 82 11.01 -10.09 6.22
N LYS A 83 10.72 -11.23 6.85
CA LYS A 83 10.63 -12.54 6.18
C LYS A 83 9.59 -12.56 5.05
N SER A 84 8.48 -11.82 5.21
CA SER A 84 7.45 -11.71 4.15
C SER A 84 8.00 -11.10 2.87
N ASN A 85 8.84 -10.07 2.99
CA ASN A 85 9.41 -9.36 1.85
C ASN A 85 10.46 -10.23 1.15
N LEU A 86 11.29 -10.94 1.92
CA LEU A 86 12.22 -11.93 1.36
C LEU A 86 11.48 -13.02 0.58
N ARG A 87 10.43 -13.61 1.15
CA ARG A 87 9.63 -14.64 0.44
C ARG A 87 9.04 -14.10 -0.86
N GLN A 88 8.56 -12.86 -0.86
CA GLN A 88 8.01 -12.24 -2.06
C GLN A 88 9.10 -11.96 -3.10
N HIS A 89 10.27 -11.48 -2.67
CA HIS A 89 11.43 -11.32 -3.53
C HIS A 89 11.85 -12.63 -4.19
N VAL A 90 11.96 -13.72 -3.41
CA VAL A 90 12.30 -15.04 -3.94
C VAL A 90 11.29 -15.48 -5.00
N LYS A 91 9.99 -15.33 -4.71
CA LYS A 91 8.94 -15.64 -5.69
C LYS A 91 9.06 -14.80 -6.96
N ALA A 92 9.32 -13.51 -6.84
CA ALA A 92 9.31 -12.58 -7.96
C ALA A 92 10.57 -12.66 -8.84
N VAL A 93 11.74 -12.78 -8.21
CA VAL A 93 13.05 -12.64 -8.86
C VAL A 93 13.65 -13.99 -9.20
N HIS A 94 13.54 -14.97 -8.30
CA HIS A 94 14.20 -16.27 -8.48
C HIS A 94 13.25 -17.33 -9.05
N LEU A 95 11.96 -17.29 -8.69
CA LEU A 95 10.95 -18.20 -9.23
C LEU A 95 10.13 -17.59 -10.39
N GLU A 96 10.44 -16.35 -10.77
CA GLU A 96 9.74 -15.57 -11.82
C GLU A 96 8.21 -15.60 -11.74
N ASN A 97 7.67 -15.77 -10.54
CA ASN A 97 6.25 -15.92 -10.32
C ASN A 97 5.57 -14.57 -10.52
N LYS A 98 4.90 -14.43 -11.66
CA LYS A 98 4.16 -13.24 -12.10
C LYS A 98 2.67 -13.59 -12.22
N PRO A 99 1.94 -13.68 -11.09
CA PRO A 99 0.55 -14.14 -11.08
C PRO A 99 -0.44 -13.06 -11.53
N PHE A 100 -0.04 -11.79 -11.56
CA PHE A 100 -0.93 -10.69 -11.89
C PHE A 100 -0.84 -10.36 -13.38
N VAL A 101 -1.90 -10.64 -14.14
CA VAL A 101 -1.98 -10.36 -15.58
C VAL A 101 -2.79 -9.09 -15.80
N CYS A 102 -2.36 -8.23 -16.72
CA CYS A 102 -3.12 -7.06 -17.14
C CYS A 102 -4.49 -7.49 -17.68
N CYS A 103 -5.56 -6.85 -17.21
CA CYS A 103 -6.93 -7.14 -17.61
C CYS A 103 -7.30 -6.50 -18.95
N PHE A 104 -6.48 -5.60 -19.51
CA PHE A 104 -6.75 -4.99 -20.80
C PHE A 104 -6.63 -6.02 -21.94
N PRO A 105 -7.67 -6.14 -22.80
CA PRO A 105 -7.62 -7.02 -23.97
C PRO A 105 -6.41 -6.70 -24.85
N GLY A 106 -5.69 -7.73 -25.28
CA GLY A 106 -4.51 -7.59 -26.15
C GLY A 106 -3.21 -7.16 -25.46
N CYS A 107 -3.20 -6.85 -24.16
CA CYS A 107 -1.97 -6.51 -23.45
C CYS A 107 -1.12 -7.74 -23.09
N GLY A 108 -1.71 -8.73 -22.40
CA GLY A 108 -1.03 -9.97 -21.99
C GLY A 108 0.13 -9.82 -20.98
N LYS A 109 0.49 -8.59 -20.56
CA LYS A 109 1.61 -8.35 -19.64
C LYS A 109 1.36 -8.95 -18.25
N ARG A 110 2.40 -9.56 -17.68
CA ARG A 110 2.36 -10.22 -16.37
C ARG A 110 3.31 -9.52 -15.40
N PHE A 111 2.89 -9.40 -14.15
CA PHE A 111 3.59 -8.69 -13.09
C PHE A 111 3.70 -9.55 -11.84
N ALA A 112 4.81 -9.39 -11.12
CA ALA A 112 5.06 -10.07 -9.85
C ALA A 112 4.27 -9.43 -8.68
N TYR A 113 3.85 -8.17 -8.82
CA TYR A 113 3.18 -7.41 -7.78
C TYR A 113 1.88 -6.79 -8.31
N LYS A 114 0.80 -6.89 -7.53
CA LYS A 114 -0.51 -6.32 -7.88
C LYS A 114 -0.43 -4.81 -8.12
N HIS A 115 0.20 -4.06 -7.22
CA HIS A 115 0.27 -2.60 -7.35
C HIS A 115 1.02 -2.15 -8.62
N VAL A 116 2.00 -2.93 -9.10
CA VAL A 116 2.70 -2.65 -10.36
C VAL A 116 1.76 -2.87 -11.55
N LYS A 117 0.98 -3.95 -11.54
CA LYS A 117 -0.08 -4.22 -12.53
C LYS A 117 -1.14 -3.12 -12.51
N ASP A 118 -1.66 -2.76 -11.34
CA ASP A 118 -2.67 -1.71 -11.17
C ASP A 118 -2.14 -0.34 -11.65
N ASN A 119 -0.86 -0.02 -11.40
CA ASN A 119 -0.23 1.19 -11.93
C ASN A 119 -0.08 1.14 -13.45
N HIS A 120 0.31 0.00 -14.01
CA HIS A 120 0.35 -0.20 -15.45
C HIS A 120 -1.01 0.02 -16.12
N GLU A 121 -2.09 -0.50 -15.52
CA GLU A 121 -3.46 -0.35 -16.01
C GLU A 121 -3.97 1.09 -15.93
N LYS A 122 -3.56 1.82 -14.88
CA LYS A 122 -3.88 3.25 -14.72
C LYS A 122 -3.01 4.15 -15.59
N SER A 123 -1.79 3.73 -15.89
CA SER A 123 -0.92 4.43 -16.83
C SER A 123 -1.53 4.31 -18.23
N GLY A 124 -1.55 5.40 -18.99
CA GLY A 124 -2.18 5.48 -20.31
C GLY A 124 -1.56 4.60 -21.41
N CYS A 125 -0.83 3.54 -21.05
CA CYS A 125 -0.20 2.57 -21.93
C CYS A 125 -1.23 1.82 -22.82
N HIS A 126 -2.52 1.88 -22.49
CA HIS A 126 -3.63 1.29 -23.25
C HIS A 126 -4.50 2.31 -24.00
N VAL A 127 -4.15 3.61 -23.97
CA VAL A 127 -4.99 4.70 -24.49
C VAL A 127 -5.09 4.72 -26.02
N HIS A 128 -4.21 4.03 -26.75
CA HIS A 128 -4.24 4.00 -28.22
C HIS A 128 -5.13 2.90 -28.83
N ALA A 129 -5.80 2.07 -28.03
CA ALA A 129 -6.65 0.98 -28.55
C ALA A 129 -8.15 1.34 -28.65
N HIS A 130 -8.51 2.62 -28.46
CA HIS A 130 -9.91 3.08 -28.54
C HIS A 130 -10.17 4.10 -29.67
N VAL A 131 -9.35 4.09 -30.73
CA VAL A 131 -9.63 4.86 -31.95
C VAL A 131 -9.71 3.91 -33.13
N SER A 132 -10.88 3.30 -33.33
CA SER A 132 -11.40 2.84 -34.64
C SER A 132 -12.78 2.19 -34.43
N PHE A 133 -13.83 3.00 -34.30
CA PHE A 133 -15.17 2.56 -34.66
C PHE A 133 -15.96 3.73 -35.27
N ILE A 134 -15.62 4.06 -36.51
CA ILE A 134 -16.57 4.60 -37.49
C ILE A 134 -16.41 3.70 -38.73
N PRO A 135 -17.45 2.93 -39.07
CA PRO A 135 -18.20 3.18 -40.30
C PRO A 135 -19.71 3.06 -40.01
N GLY A 136 -20.65 3.67 -40.71
CA GLY A 136 -20.71 4.49 -41.90
C GLY A 136 -22.20 4.77 -42.11
#